data_AF-A0A7C7V7X4-F1
#
_entry.id   AF-A0A7C7V7X4-F1
#
_cell.length_a   1.000
_cell.length_b   1.000
_cell.length_c   1.000
_cell.angle_alpha   90.00
_cell.angle_beta   90.00
_cell.angle_gamma   90.00
#
_symmetry.space_group_name_H-M   'P 1'
#
loop_
_entity.id
_entity.type
_entity.pdbx_description
1 polymer ?
#
loop_
_entity_poly.entity_id
_entity_poly.type
_entity_poly.pdbx_seq_one_letter_code
_entity_poly.pdbx_strand_id
1 'polypeptide(L)'
;MGHALCATVGRHLGCWDVYQPARHRRRPSLTRLVFSLSMLAVPLLAVYERTHGSAAGRSSVWVAIGLALFLLGVVLGISAWRALGRWYIPDPDVLPGQRLITGGPYRLVRHPMYTALLLSLPALPLLLRSLWGLALSLLLIVPAPGCASGRKRRCCWLSSATSTESTWPTPGGWCLSYTDRGCTSVMMHISQKMRIVYVDLSILVLLAVYILWRVRREYKAQGKLSAQTALGVWAVYLLHVGLAVFTAWHAFWPLPISKRVSVAIGAMLMFFGLALSMAGIIAFRSFKRMSGLEADKLVISGAYRWSRNPQNVGWGLVLLGIALIGGSAIALILVALFWLILHVYLVLVEEEYLEQVFGEEYRRYRSKTPRYLGWPKSE
;
A
#
# COMPACT_ATOMS: atom_id res chain seq x y z
N MET A 1 22.16 -39.27 -38.94
CA MET A 1 22.69 -38.44 -40.05
C MET A 1 22.02 -37.07 -40.03
N GLY A 2 22.27 -36.33 -38.96
CA GLY A 2 21.92 -34.92 -38.79
C GLY A 2 23.20 -34.19 -38.39
N HIS A 3 23.29 -32.89 -38.67
CA HIS A 3 24.50 -32.04 -38.57
C HIS A 3 25.40 -32.02 -39.83
N ALA A 4 24.93 -31.47 -40.96
CA ALA A 4 25.87 -31.07 -42.04
C ALA A 4 25.37 -30.00 -43.03
N LEU A 5 24.21 -29.35 -42.84
CA LEU A 5 23.64 -28.47 -43.88
C LEU A 5 23.26 -27.05 -43.43
N CYS A 6 23.83 -26.56 -42.32
CA CYS A 6 23.69 -25.15 -41.90
C CYS A 6 25.01 -24.36 -41.92
N ALA A 7 26.06 -24.88 -42.59
CA ALA A 7 27.41 -24.33 -42.50
C ALA A 7 27.85 -23.45 -43.69
N THR A 8 27.00 -23.19 -44.69
CA THR A 8 27.53 -22.63 -45.96
C THR A 8 26.82 -21.42 -46.55
N VAL A 9 25.71 -20.90 -46.00
CA VAL A 9 24.98 -19.76 -46.63
C VAL A 9 24.46 -18.71 -45.62
N GLY A 10 25.25 -18.35 -44.61
CA GLY A 10 24.83 -17.37 -43.59
C GLY A 10 25.96 -16.48 -43.10
N ARG A 11 26.74 -15.87 -44.01
CA ARG A 11 27.86 -14.97 -43.67
C ARG A 11 27.59 -13.48 -43.92
N HIS A 12 26.34 -13.10 -44.09
CA HIS A 12 25.88 -11.70 -44.07
C HIS A 12 24.51 -11.65 -43.40
N LEU A 13 24.28 -10.61 -42.58
CA LEU A 13 23.18 -10.43 -41.62
C LEU A 13 23.55 -10.88 -40.19
N GLY A 14 24.08 -9.92 -39.43
CA GLY A 14 24.42 -10.07 -38.03
C GLY A 14 23.24 -10.56 -37.20
N CYS A 15 23.49 -11.61 -36.43
CA CYS A 15 22.62 -12.03 -35.33
C CYS A 15 22.41 -10.86 -34.38
N TRP A 16 21.21 -10.29 -34.43
CA TRP A 16 20.67 -9.54 -33.31
C TRP A 16 20.42 -10.56 -32.19
N ASP A 17 21.38 -10.72 -31.29
CA ASP A 17 21.12 -11.38 -30.01
C ASP A 17 20.10 -10.51 -29.26
N VAL A 18 18.85 -10.92 -29.36
CA VAL A 18 17.72 -10.39 -28.59
C VAL A 18 18.08 -10.53 -27.12
N TYR A 19 18.32 -9.40 -26.44
CA TYR A 19 18.42 -9.33 -24.99
C TYR A 19 17.18 -9.97 -24.37
N GLN A 20 17.30 -11.20 -23.89
CA GLN A 20 16.26 -11.83 -23.07
C GLN A 20 16.54 -11.48 -21.61
N PRO A 21 15.71 -10.65 -20.94
CA PRO A 21 15.89 -10.42 -19.52
C PRO A 21 15.62 -11.73 -18.78
N ALA A 22 16.65 -12.28 -18.15
CA ALA A 22 16.53 -13.45 -17.29
C ALA A 22 15.49 -13.16 -16.20
N ARG A 23 14.35 -13.86 -16.24
CA ARG A 23 13.31 -13.82 -15.18
C ARG A 23 13.86 -14.44 -13.89
N HIS A 24 14.68 -13.69 -13.15
CA HIS A 24 15.03 -14.06 -11.79
C HIS A 24 13.83 -13.80 -10.88
N ARG A 25 13.18 -14.86 -10.38
CA ARG A 25 12.30 -14.80 -9.20
C ARG A 25 13.15 -14.36 -7.99
N ARG A 26 13.25 -13.06 -7.75
CA ARG A 26 13.94 -12.52 -6.57
C ARG A 26 12.97 -12.53 -5.39
N ARG A 27 13.23 -13.38 -4.39
CA ARG A 27 12.63 -13.23 -3.04
C ARG A 27 12.88 -11.81 -2.54
N PRO A 28 11.94 -11.15 -1.84
CA PRO A 28 12.21 -9.87 -1.20
C PRO A 28 13.41 -10.06 -0.26
N SER A 29 14.46 -9.27 -0.43
CA SER A 29 15.59 -9.29 0.48
C SER A 29 15.12 -8.76 1.84
N LEU A 30 15.64 -9.30 2.95
CA LEU A 30 15.36 -8.80 4.30
C LEU A 30 15.49 -7.27 4.38
N THR A 31 16.45 -6.70 3.66
CA THR A 31 16.65 -5.25 3.50
C THR A 31 15.43 -4.51 2.94
N ARG A 32 14.71 -5.11 1.97
CA ARG A 32 13.49 -4.52 1.39
C ARG A 32 12.33 -4.55 2.37
N LEU A 33 12.21 -5.62 3.16
CA LEU A 33 11.21 -5.72 4.21
C LEU A 33 11.47 -4.69 5.31
N VAL A 34 12.72 -4.60 5.78
CA VAL A 34 13.15 -3.63 6.80
C VAL A 34 12.93 -2.19 6.34
N PHE A 35 13.30 -1.86 5.10
CA PHE A 35 13.04 -0.54 4.52
C PHE A 35 11.54 -0.23 4.40
N SER A 36 10.73 -1.21 3.99
CA SER A 36 9.27 -1.01 3.87
C SER A 36 8.61 -0.81 5.23
N LEU A 37 9.03 -1.56 6.25
CA LEU A 37 8.56 -1.40 7.62
C LEU A 37 9.00 -0.07 8.23
N SER A 38 10.22 0.39 7.92
CA SER A 38 10.71 1.68 8.43
C SER A 38 10.04 2.89 7.79
N MET A 39 9.62 2.81 6.52
CA MET A 39 8.79 3.83 5.87
C MET A 39 7.41 3.99 6.55
N LEU A 40 6.87 2.91 7.13
CA LEU A 40 5.63 2.95 7.92
C LEU A 40 5.85 3.44 9.36
N ALA A 41 7.05 3.22 9.92
CA ALA A 41 7.38 3.66 11.27
C ALA A 41 7.47 5.20 11.42
N VAL A 42 7.93 5.90 10.38
CA VAL A 42 8.03 7.39 10.36
C VAL A 42 6.68 8.09 10.63
N PRO A 43 5.61 7.83 9.86
CA PRO A 43 4.30 8.46 10.11
C PRO A 43 3.71 8.05 11.46
N LEU A 44 3.85 6.78 11.86
CA LEU A 44 3.32 6.27 13.12
C LEU A 44 3.98 6.97 14.33
N LEU A 45 5.30 7.10 14.30
CA LEU A 45 6.06 7.78 15.34
C LEU A 45 5.74 9.28 15.38
N ALA A 46 5.54 9.90 14.22
CA ALA A 46 5.17 11.30 14.13
C ALA A 46 3.77 11.60 14.70
N VAL A 47 2.80 10.72 14.43
CA VAL A 47 1.46 10.82 15.01
C VAL A 47 1.50 10.53 16.51
N TYR A 48 2.25 9.52 16.94
CA TYR A 48 2.41 9.19 18.36
C TYR A 48 2.96 10.37 19.16
N GLU A 49 4.06 10.98 18.69
CA GLU A 49 4.64 12.14 19.37
C GLU A 49 3.69 13.35 19.35
N ARG A 50 2.93 13.55 18.27
CA ARG A 50 1.93 14.62 18.18
C ARG A 50 0.77 14.45 19.16
N THR A 51 0.44 13.21 19.50
CA THR A 51 -0.71 12.89 20.36
C THR A 51 -0.33 12.75 21.83
N HIS A 52 0.88 12.25 22.14
CA HIS A 52 1.31 11.92 23.50
C HIS A 52 2.53 12.73 23.97
N GLY A 53 3.20 13.46 23.08
CA GLY A 53 4.44 14.18 23.37
C GLY A 53 4.30 15.71 23.25
N SER A 54 5.44 16.40 23.41
CA SER A 54 5.52 17.86 23.40
C SER A 54 5.42 18.50 22.00
N ALA A 55 5.13 17.72 20.95
CA ALA A 55 5.00 18.21 19.59
C ALA A 55 3.86 19.23 19.41
N ALA A 56 2.83 19.19 20.25
CA ALA A 56 1.73 20.15 20.22
C ALA A 56 2.14 21.60 20.57
N GLY A 57 3.24 21.80 21.30
CA GLY A 57 3.73 23.11 21.73
C GLY A 57 4.76 23.78 20.81
N ARG A 58 5.19 23.11 19.73
CA ARG A 58 6.28 23.61 18.86
C ARG A 58 5.79 24.64 17.84
N SER A 59 6.66 25.57 17.45
CA SER A 59 6.33 26.67 16.52
C SER A 59 5.66 26.21 15.22
N SER A 60 4.74 27.01 14.69
CA SER A 60 4.07 26.80 13.41
C SER A 60 5.03 26.87 12.22
N VAL A 61 6.22 27.44 12.39
CA VAL A 61 7.29 27.49 11.36
C VAL A 61 7.64 26.10 10.83
N TRP A 62 7.59 25.07 11.68
CA TRP A 62 7.82 23.67 11.29
C TRP A 62 6.81 23.17 10.26
N VAL A 63 5.55 23.59 10.39
CA VAL A 63 4.47 23.24 9.46
C VAL A 63 4.70 23.94 8.12
N ALA A 64 5.11 25.21 8.13
CA ALA A 64 5.41 25.95 6.91
C ALA A 64 6.59 25.33 6.14
N ILE A 65 7.66 24.95 6.85
CA ILE A 65 8.82 24.26 6.24
C ILE A 65 8.40 22.89 5.69
N GLY A 66 7.65 22.11 6.47
CA GLY A 66 7.14 20.81 6.03
C GLY A 66 6.26 20.92 4.78
N LEU A 67 5.36 21.91 4.75
CA LEU A 67 4.49 22.16 3.61
C LEU A 67 5.30 22.60 2.37
N ALA A 68 6.26 23.49 2.53
CA ALA A 68 7.12 23.94 1.44
C ALA A 68 7.93 22.78 0.84
N LEU A 69 8.52 21.93 1.69
CA LEU A 69 9.26 20.73 1.25
C LEU A 69 8.36 19.71 0.55
N PHE A 70 7.15 19.49 1.08
CA PHE A 70 6.17 18.60 0.45
C PHE A 70 5.77 19.11 -0.94
N LEU A 71 5.40 20.39 -1.05
CA LEU A 71 5.00 21.01 -2.31
C LEU A 71 6.14 20.99 -3.32
N LEU A 72 7.37 21.29 -2.90
CA LEU A 72 8.55 21.20 -3.75
C LEU A 72 8.78 19.76 -4.24
N GLY A 73 8.66 18.78 -3.35
CA GLY A 73 8.74 17.36 -3.67
C GLY A 73 7.68 16.94 -4.70
N VAL A 74 6.42 17.33 -4.50
CA VAL A 74 5.32 17.06 -5.42
C VAL A 74 5.56 17.71 -6.79
N VAL A 75 5.94 18.98 -6.83
CA VAL A 75 6.22 19.71 -8.09
C VAL A 75 7.38 19.08 -8.84
N LEU A 76 8.47 18.72 -8.14
CA LEU A 76 9.61 18.04 -8.74
C LEU A 76 9.24 16.64 -9.26
N GLY A 77 8.45 15.89 -8.50
CA GLY A 77 7.98 14.55 -8.89
C GLY A 77 7.07 14.59 -10.13
N ILE A 78 6.12 15.52 -10.15
CA ILE A 78 5.20 15.70 -11.28
C ILE A 78 5.95 16.20 -12.51
N SER A 79 6.84 17.18 -12.38
CA SER A 79 7.65 17.67 -13.51
C SER A 79 8.58 16.60 -14.07
N ALA A 80 9.14 15.74 -13.22
CA ALA A 80 9.96 14.61 -13.65
C ALA A 80 9.13 13.56 -14.40
N TRP A 81 7.98 13.20 -13.84
CA TRP A 81 7.07 12.27 -14.48
C TRP A 81 6.57 12.79 -15.84
N ARG A 82 6.21 14.09 -15.93
CA ARG A 82 5.83 14.73 -17.19
C ARG A 82 6.97 14.77 -18.21
N ALA A 83 8.20 15.01 -17.76
CA ALA A 83 9.38 15.02 -18.63
C ALA A 83 9.70 13.63 -19.21
N LEU A 84 9.40 12.55 -18.48
CA LEU A 84 9.45 11.18 -19.01
C LEU A 84 8.38 10.92 -20.07
N GLY A 85 7.18 11.47 -19.88
CA GLY A 85 6.07 11.36 -20.83
C GLY A 85 5.77 9.91 -21.22
N ARG A 86 5.69 9.64 -22.52
CA ARG A 86 5.43 8.30 -23.09
C ARG A 86 6.51 7.26 -22.82
N TRP A 87 7.69 7.69 -22.38
CA TRP A 87 8.81 6.80 -22.02
C TRP A 87 8.79 6.42 -20.54
N TYR A 88 7.79 6.88 -19.78
CA TYR A 88 7.60 6.43 -18.41
C TYR A 88 7.11 4.98 -18.40
N ILE A 89 7.91 4.10 -17.80
CA ILE A 89 7.57 2.70 -17.59
C ILE A 89 7.64 2.43 -16.09
N PRO A 90 6.65 1.74 -15.52
CA PRO A 90 6.63 1.40 -14.10
C PRO A 90 7.85 0.60 -13.61
N ASP A 91 8.42 -0.22 -14.49
CA ASP A 91 9.71 -0.89 -14.28
C ASP A 91 10.75 -0.22 -15.20
N PRO A 92 11.91 0.24 -14.68
CA PRO A 92 12.95 0.85 -15.49
C PRO A 92 13.69 -0.21 -16.32
N ASP A 93 12.97 -0.81 -17.26
CA ASP A 93 13.53 -1.52 -18.39
C ASP A 93 13.80 -0.53 -19.52
N VAL A 94 14.85 -0.79 -20.29
CA VAL A 94 15.20 0.03 -21.45
C VAL A 94 14.28 -0.35 -22.61
N LEU A 95 13.44 0.59 -23.07
CA LEU A 95 12.62 0.33 -24.25
C LEU A 95 13.44 0.45 -25.55
N PRO A 96 13.19 -0.42 -26.55
CA PRO A 96 13.75 -0.24 -27.88
C PRO A 96 13.39 1.15 -28.44
N GLY A 97 14.39 1.92 -28.87
CA GLY A 97 14.21 3.27 -29.40
C GLY A 97 14.05 4.39 -28.36
N GLN A 98 14.17 4.08 -27.06
CA GLN A 98 14.16 5.09 -26.01
C GLN A 98 15.40 6.00 -26.12
N ARG A 99 15.15 7.31 -26.25
CA ARG A 99 16.21 8.32 -26.21
C ARG A 99 16.41 8.80 -24.77
N LEU A 100 17.66 9.11 -24.43
CA LEU A 100 17.99 9.65 -23.11
C LEU A 100 17.29 11.00 -22.92
N ILE A 101 16.52 11.14 -21.83
CA ILE A 101 15.81 12.36 -21.49
C ILE A 101 16.71 13.21 -20.61
N THR A 102 17.16 14.34 -21.17
CA THR A 102 18.02 15.32 -20.47
C THR A 102 17.29 16.62 -20.15
N GLY A 103 16.02 16.77 -20.56
CA GLY A 103 15.21 17.96 -20.37
C GLY A 103 14.50 18.05 -19.01
N GLY A 104 13.95 19.24 -18.70
CA GLY A 104 13.18 19.46 -17.47
C GLY A 104 14.01 19.25 -16.21
N PRO A 105 13.51 18.55 -15.17
CA PRO A 105 14.26 18.34 -13.93
C PRO A 105 15.43 17.35 -14.05
N TYR A 106 15.50 16.57 -15.14
CA TYR A 106 16.62 15.65 -15.42
C TYR A 106 17.93 16.36 -15.76
N ARG A 107 17.87 17.66 -16.11
CA ARG A 107 19.07 18.50 -16.27
C ARG A 107 19.73 18.89 -14.95
N LEU A 108 18.95 18.90 -13.86
CA LEU A 108 19.39 19.37 -12.54
C LEU A 108 19.87 18.20 -11.69
N VAL A 109 19.12 17.09 -11.69
CA VAL A 109 19.42 15.92 -10.88
C VAL A 109 19.19 14.67 -11.72
N ARG A 110 20.10 13.68 -11.60
CA ARG A 110 20.02 12.41 -12.34
C ARG A 110 18.79 11.58 -12.00
N HIS A 111 18.25 11.76 -10.79
CA HIS A 111 17.09 11.03 -10.30
C HIS A 111 16.05 11.95 -9.63
N PRO A 112 15.40 12.85 -10.39
CA PRO A 112 14.54 13.88 -9.83
C PRO A 112 13.30 13.30 -9.11
N MET A 113 12.81 12.13 -9.52
CA MET A 113 11.73 11.43 -8.80
C MET A 113 12.19 10.85 -7.45
N TYR A 114 13.45 10.43 -7.31
CA TYR A 114 13.98 10.01 -6.00
C TYR A 114 14.26 11.23 -5.13
N THR A 115 14.77 12.31 -5.70
CA THR A 115 14.91 13.59 -5.01
C THR A 115 13.57 14.09 -4.47
N ALA A 116 12.50 14.00 -5.27
CA ALA A 116 11.15 14.32 -4.84
C ALA A 116 10.69 13.49 -3.62
N LEU A 117 10.98 12.19 -3.62
CA LEU A 117 10.67 11.31 -2.49
C LEU A 117 11.49 11.68 -1.23
N LEU A 118 12.78 11.97 -1.39
CA LEU A 118 13.66 12.37 -0.29
C LEU A 118 13.25 13.72 0.32
N LEU A 119 12.73 14.65 -0.49
CA LEU A 119 12.15 15.90 -0.01
C LEU A 119 10.82 15.68 0.73
N SER A 120 10.01 14.72 0.27
CA SER A 120 8.68 14.45 0.83
C SER A 120 8.73 13.65 2.13
N LEU A 121 9.77 12.83 2.34
CA LEU A 121 9.88 11.95 3.50
C LEU A 121 9.97 12.68 4.86
N PRO A 122 10.81 13.71 5.06
CA PRO A 122 10.83 14.50 6.30
C PRO A 122 9.64 15.47 6.41
N ALA A 123 8.93 15.73 5.32
CA ALA A 123 7.86 16.72 5.28
C ALA A 123 6.70 16.36 6.23
N LEU A 124 6.31 15.08 6.31
CA LEU A 124 5.22 14.65 7.18
C LEU A 124 5.53 14.79 8.68
N PRO A 125 6.70 14.35 9.19
CA PRO A 125 7.11 14.68 10.55
C PRO A 125 7.15 16.19 10.85
N LEU A 126 7.61 17.01 9.90
CA LEU A 126 7.63 18.47 10.04
C LEU A 126 6.21 19.05 10.14
N LEU A 127 5.27 18.59 9.30
CA LEU A 127 3.85 18.97 9.36
C LEU A 127 3.21 18.57 10.71
N LEU A 128 3.58 17.40 11.23
CA LEU A 128 3.12 16.93 12.54
C LEU A 128 3.89 17.54 13.71
N ARG A 129 4.96 18.30 13.44
CA ARG A 129 5.89 18.91 14.40
C ARG A 129 6.60 17.87 15.26
N SER A 130 6.87 16.69 14.71
CA SER A 130 7.51 15.56 15.39
C SER A 130 9.02 15.57 15.16
N LEU A 131 9.79 15.58 16.26
CA LEU A 131 11.24 15.47 16.23
C LEU A 131 11.68 14.01 16.05
N TRP A 132 10.97 13.07 16.67
CA TRP A 132 11.30 11.65 16.57
C TRP A 132 11.01 11.09 15.19
N GLY A 133 9.87 11.46 14.60
CA GLY A 133 9.57 11.15 13.21
C GLY A 133 10.58 11.79 12.25
N LEU A 134 11.01 13.02 12.53
CA LEU A 134 12.00 13.71 11.71
C LEU A 134 13.36 13.02 11.81
N ALA A 135 13.84 12.71 13.01
CA ALA A 135 15.09 12.01 13.24
C ALA A 135 15.12 10.64 12.55
N LEU A 136 14.05 9.86 12.67
CA LEU A 136 13.93 8.58 11.97
C LEU A 136 13.90 8.77 10.45
N SER A 137 13.17 9.77 9.94
CA SER A 137 13.15 10.05 8.49
C SER A 137 14.53 10.41 7.95
N LEU A 138 15.32 11.20 8.68
CA LEU A 138 16.69 11.57 8.31
C LEU A 138 17.62 10.36 8.39
N LEU A 139 17.48 9.50 9.40
CA LEU A 139 18.24 8.26 9.54
C LEU A 139 18.02 7.32 8.34
N LEU A 140 16.79 7.26 7.82
CA LEU A 140 16.44 6.46 6.64
C LEU A 140 16.95 7.05 5.32
N ILE A 141 17.29 8.34 5.31
CA ILE A 141 17.92 9.02 4.17
C ILE A 141 19.42 8.76 4.15
N VAL A 142 20.05 8.47 5.29
CA VAL A 142 21.46 8.08 5.34
C VAL A 142 21.61 6.75 4.59
N PRO A 143 22.37 6.71 3.48
CA PRO A 143 22.65 5.45 2.82
C PRO A 143 23.33 4.54 3.83
N ALA A 144 22.73 3.36 4.09
CA ALA A 144 23.39 2.34 4.88
C ALA A 144 24.81 2.16 4.32
N PRO A 145 25.86 2.19 5.15
CA PRO A 145 27.22 1.98 4.67
C PRO A 145 27.21 0.63 3.97
N GLY A 146 27.21 0.65 2.63
CA GLY A 146 27.32 -0.55 1.84
C GLY A 146 28.59 -1.23 2.31
N CYS A 147 28.49 -2.50 2.71
CA CYS A 147 29.64 -3.35 2.94
C CYS A 147 30.66 -3.06 1.84
N ALA A 148 31.75 -2.40 2.21
CA ALA A 148 32.95 -2.30 1.41
C ALA A 148 33.62 -3.68 1.40
N SER A 149 32.95 -4.68 0.82
CA SER A 149 33.58 -5.93 0.44
C SER A 149 33.88 -5.86 -1.06
N GLY A 150 35.08 -5.37 -1.37
CA GLY A 150 35.73 -5.68 -2.63
C GLY A 150 36.11 -4.49 -3.51
N ARG A 151 37.37 -4.05 -3.33
CA ARG A 151 38.22 -3.36 -4.30
C ARG A 151 37.98 -1.85 -4.45
N LYS A 152 38.89 -1.07 -3.83
CA LYS A 152 39.14 0.36 -4.08
C LYS A 152 38.86 0.72 -5.55
N ARG A 153 37.83 1.50 -5.81
CA ARG A 153 37.72 2.29 -7.04
C ARG A 153 37.52 3.73 -6.63
N ARG A 154 38.53 4.54 -6.98
CA ARG A 154 38.62 5.97 -6.71
C ARG A 154 37.37 6.66 -7.23
N CYS A 155 36.57 7.23 -6.35
CA CYS A 155 35.59 8.23 -6.73
C CYS A 155 36.35 9.47 -7.19
N CYS A 156 36.29 9.81 -8.47
CA CYS A 156 36.53 11.18 -8.92
C CYS A 156 35.35 12.04 -8.42
N TRP A 157 35.40 12.43 -7.15
CA TRP A 157 34.79 13.65 -6.66
C TRP A 157 35.93 14.65 -6.56
N LEU A 158 35.89 15.71 -7.37
CA LEU A 158 36.90 16.77 -7.51
C LEU A 158 38.17 16.41 -8.32
N SER A 159 38.08 16.53 -9.65
CA SER A 159 39.15 17.18 -10.42
C SER A 159 38.55 17.84 -11.66
N SER A 160 38.97 19.08 -11.86
CA SER A 160 38.68 19.97 -12.98
C SER A 160 38.68 19.27 -14.34
N ALA A 161 37.74 19.70 -15.19
CA ALA A 161 37.79 19.46 -16.62
C ALA A 161 39.11 19.98 -17.21
N THR A 162 39.98 19.07 -17.66
CA THR A 162 41.05 19.32 -18.64
C THR A 162 41.67 17.98 -19.02
N SER A 163 41.19 17.36 -20.10
CA SER A 163 42.05 16.72 -21.10
C SER A 163 41.22 16.21 -22.27
N THR A 164 41.42 16.91 -23.38
CA THR A 164 41.38 16.39 -24.74
C THR A 164 42.17 15.08 -24.85
N GLU A 165 41.56 14.01 -25.33
CA GLU A 165 42.20 13.08 -26.27
C GLU A 165 41.21 12.03 -26.79
N SER A 166 40.88 12.18 -28.06
CA SER A 166 40.22 11.21 -28.91
C SER A 166 41.24 10.17 -29.39
N THR A 167 41.25 8.98 -28.79
CA THR A 167 41.89 7.80 -29.39
C THR A 167 41.12 6.55 -29.01
N TRP A 168 40.43 5.96 -30.00
CA TRP A 168 39.93 4.59 -29.94
C TRP A 168 41.10 3.61 -30.10
N PRO A 169 41.28 2.59 -29.25
CA PRO A 169 42.25 1.54 -29.52
C PRO A 169 41.65 0.37 -30.31
N THR A 170 42.53 -0.17 -31.15
CA THR A 170 42.50 -1.32 -32.07
C THR A 170 42.10 -2.68 -31.47
N PRO A 171 41.76 -3.68 -32.33
CA PRO A 171 41.14 -4.94 -31.92
C PRO A 171 42.15 -5.90 -31.30
N GLY A 172 41.93 -6.28 -30.04
CA GLY A 172 42.79 -7.20 -29.30
C GLY A 172 42.77 -7.06 -27.77
N GLY A 173 42.00 -6.13 -27.22
CA GLY A 173 41.85 -5.94 -25.78
C GLY A 173 40.60 -6.60 -25.23
N TRP A 174 40.76 -7.49 -24.26
CA TRP A 174 39.71 -8.09 -23.45
C TRP A 174 38.73 -7.04 -22.93
N CYS A 175 37.49 -7.05 -23.41
CA CYS A 175 36.40 -6.25 -22.87
C CYS A 175 36.06 -6.75 -21.46
N LEU A 176 36.60 -6.08 -20.44
CA LEU A 176 36.14 -6.20 -19.07
C LEU A 176 34.72 -5.61 -18.98
N SER A 177 33.74 -6.51 -19.08
CA SER A 177 32.32 -6.28 -18.81
C SER A 177 32.14 -5.52 -17.49
N TYR A 178 31.68 -4.28 -17.61
CA TYR A 178 31.36 -3.41 -16.48
C TYR A 178 29.98 -3.79 -15.92
N THR A 179 29.94 -4.71 -14.95
CA THR A 179 28.70 -4.96 -14.19
C THR A 179 28.71 -4.09 -12.93
N ASP A 180 28.02 -2.96 -12.99
CA ASP A 180 27.65 -2.18 -11.82
C ASP A 180 26.50 -2.90 -11.08
N ARG A 181 26.84 -3.96 -10.36
CA ARG A 181 25.93 -4.75 -9.51
C ARG A 181 26.38 -4.61 -8.06
N GLY A 182 26.08 -3.49 -7.42
CA GLY A 182 26.46 -3.32 -6.02
C GLY A 182 25.56 -2.37 -5.22
N CYS A 183 25.48 -1.10 -5.61
CA CYS A 183 24.95 -0.07 -4.69
C CYS A 183 23.63 0.59 -5.11
N THR A 184 23.19 0.47 -6.36
CA THR A 184 21.97 1.14 -6.86
C THR A 184 20.71 0.27 -6.85
N SER A 185 20.83 -1.04 -6.58
CA SER A 185 19.74 -2.00 -6.73
C SER A 185 18.81 -2.13 -5.51
N VAL A 186 19.13 -1.55 -4.35
CA VAL A 186 18.31 -1.74 -3.13
C VAL A 186 17.03 -0.88 -3.15
N MET A 187 17.04 0.24 -3.89
CA MET A 187 15.96 1.23 -3.93
C MET A 187 15.17 1.24 -5.25
N MET A 188 15.49 0.32 -6.17
CA MET A 188 14.99 0.32 -7.55
C MET A 188 13.93 -0.78 -7.73
N HIS A 189 12.75 -0.36 -8.20
CA HIS A 189 11.52 -1.12 -8.50
C HIS A 189 10.46 -1.19 -7.37
N ILE A 190 9.80 -0.05 -7.09
CA ILE A 190 8.40 -0.04 -6.64
C ILE A 190 7.57 0.27 -7.88
N SER A 191 6.84 -0.72 -8.41
CA SER A 191 5.98 -0.53 -9.58
C SER A 191 4.95 0.58 -9.31
N GLN A 192 4.54 1.35 -10.32
CA GLN A 192 3.48 2.37 -10.21
C GLN A 192 2.20 1.80 -9.56
N LYS A 193 1.90 0.52 -9.83
CA LYS A 193 0.81 -0.21 -9.18
C LYS A 193 1.02 -0.29 -7.66
N MET A 194 2.23 -0.58 -7.19
CA MET A 194 2.54 -0.53 -5.75
C MET A 194 2.42 0.88 -5.18
N ARG A 195 2.76 1.94 -5.92
CA ARG A 195 2.57 3.32 -5.45
C ARG A 195 1.09 3.65 -5.20
N ILE A 196 0.20 3.25 -6.12
CA ILE A 196 -1.25 3.36 -5.93
C ILE A 196 -1.66 2.65 -4.64
N VAL A 197 -1.20 1.41 -4.44
CA VAL A 197 -1.49 0.65 -3.22
C VAL A 197 -1.03 1.36 -1.96
N TYR A 198 0.18 1.93 -1.94
CA TYR A 198 0.70 2.63 -0.75
C TYR A 198 -0.05 3.93 -0.47
N VAL A 199 -0.33 4.74 -1.49
CA VAL A 199 -1.05 6.01 -1.35
C VAL A 199 -2.48 5.74 -0.89
N ASP A 200 -3.18 4.82 -1.56
CA ASP A 200 -4.55 4.45 -1.23
C ASP A 200 -4.64 3.84 0.17
N LEU A 201 -3.70 2.98 0.55
CA LEU A 201 -3.63 2.41 1.91
C LEU A 201 -3.37 3.49 2.96
N SER A 202 -2.52 4.48 2.67
CA SER A 202 -2.25 5.59 3.59
C SER A 202 -3.49 6.47 3.77
N ILE A 203 -4.18 6.82 2.68
CA ILE A 203 -5.45 7.56 2.72
C ILE A 203 -6.49 6.75 3.49
N LEU A 204 -6.61 5.45 3.21
CA LEU A 204 -7.54 4.55 3.87
C LEU A 204 -7.31 4.51 5.38
N VAL A 205 -6.07 4.34 5.83
CA VAL A 205 -5.75 4.29 7.26
C VAL A 205 -6.05 5.63 7.94
N LEU A 206 -5.66 6.76 7.34
CA LEU A 206 -5.94 8.09 7.89
C LEU A 206 -7.44 8.38 7.99
N LEU A 207 -8.19 8.08 6.93
CA LEU A 207 -9.64 8.25 6.91
C LEU A 207 -10.32 7.29 7.88
N ALA A 208 -9.90 6.02 7.95
CA ALA A 208 -10.47 5.05 8.89
C ALA A 208 -10.28 5.49 10.34
N VAL A 209 -9.09 5.95 10.73
CA VAL A 209 -8.83 6.46 12.08
C VAL A 209 -9.69 7.70 12.37
N TYR A 210 -9.75 8.66 11.44
CA TYR A 210 -10.56 9.87 11.60
C TYR A 210 -12.06 9.54 11.73
N ILE A 211 -12.58 8.67 10.87
CA ILE A 211 -13.99 8.27 10.86
C ILE A 211 -14.32 7.46 12.11
N LEU A 212 -13.49 6.52 12.55
CA LEU A 212 -13.72 5.77 13.79
C LEU A 212 -13.78 6.69 15.00
N TRP A 213 -12.86 7.66 15.09
CA TRP A 213 -12.88 8.67 16.13
C TRP A 213 -14.17 9.51 16.09
N ARG A 214 -14.56 9.97 14.89
CA ARG A 214 -15.76 10.80 14.70
C ARG A 214 -17.04 10.05 15.04
N VAL A 215 -17.15 8.80 14.58
CA VAL A 215 -18.29 7.90 14.87
C VAL A 215 -18.43 7.69 16.38
N ARG A 216 -17.34 7.36 17.08
CA ARG A 216 -17.35 7.19 18.53
C ARG A 216 -17.80 8.47 19.25
N ARG A 217 -17.36 9.63 18.79
CA ARG A 217 -17.74 10.94 19.36
C ARG A 217 -19.23 11.26 19.12
N GLU A 218 -19.74 11.05 17.92
CA GLU A 218 -21.14 11.33 17.57
C GLU A 218 -22.10 10.40 18.30
N TYR A 219 -21.77 9.10 18.43
CA TYR A 219 -22.57 8.19 19.25
C TYR A 219 -22.64 8.63 20.72
N LYS A 220 -21.51 9.02 21.32
CA LYS A 220 -21.50 9.52 22.71
C LYS A 220 -22.26 10.83 22.90
N ALA A 221 -22.27 11.71 21.90
CA ALA A 221 -22.88 13.03 22.02
C ALA A 221 -24.38 13.04 21.66
N GLN A 222 -24.81 12.27 20.66
CA GLN A 222 -26.13 12.37 20.04
C GLN A 222 -26.91 11.06 20.04
N GLY A 223 -26.27 9.93 20.36
CA GLY A 223 -26.89 8.61 20.28
C GLY A 223 -27.26 8.17 18.86
N LYS A 224 -26.74 8.83 17.81
CA LYS A 224 -26.90 8.47 16.39
C LYS A 224 -25.82 9.13 15.55
N LEU A 225 -25.65 8.65 14.31
CA LEU A 225 -24.71 9.24 13.37
C LEU A 225 -25.34 10.37 12.55
N SER A 226 -24.53 11.38 12.23
CA SER A 226 -24.87 12.34 11.18
C SER A 226 -24.76 11.71 9.80
N ALA A 227 -25.55 12.23 8.84
CA ALA A 227 -25.48 11.77 7.45
C ALA A 227 -24.08 11.91 6.86
N GLN A 228 -23.34 12.97 7.23
CA GLN A 228 -21.96 13.19 6.79
C GLN A 228 -21.01 12.10 7.28
N THR A 229 -21.14 11.70 8.54
CA THR A 229 -20.29 10.63 9.12
C THR A 229 -20.63 9.28 8.51
N ALA A 230 -21.92 8.98 8.34
CA ALA A 230 -22.35 7.77 7.66
C ALA A 230 -21.80 7.69 6.22
N LEU A 231 -21.88 8.78 5.45
CA LEU A 231 -21.24 8.87 4.12
C LEU A 231 -19.73 8.65 4.18
N GLY A 232 -19.05 9.18 5.20
CA GLY A 232 -17.63 8.95 5.43
C GLY A 232 -17.28 7.47 5.70
N VAL A 233 -18.10 6.77 6.49
CA VAL A 233 -17.97 5.32 6.71
C VAL A 233 -18.11 4.56 5.39
N TRP A 234 -19.14 4.87 4.60
CA TRP A 234 -19.33 4.27 3.28
C TRP A 234 -18.16 4.55 2.32
N ALA A 235 -17.61 5.77 2.34
CA ALA A 235 -16.45 6.13 1.52
C ALA A 235 -15.19 5.33 1.90
N VAL A 236 -14.91 5.18 3.20
CA VAL A 236 -13.79 4.35 3.70
C VAL A 236 -13.97 2.90 3.28
N TYR A 237 -15.20 2.39 3.37
CA TYR A 237 -15.52 1.03 2.96
C TYR A 237 -15.33 0.82 1.46
N LEU A 238 -15.83 1.72 0.62
CA LEU A 238 -15.66 1.67 -0.83
C LEU A 238 -14.18 1.76 -1.23
N LEU A 239 -13.40 2.61 -0.56
CA LEU A 239 -11.96 2.71 -0.79
C LEU A 239 -11.24 1.41 -0.43
N HIS A 240 -11.55 0.81 0.73
CA HIS A 240 -10.98 -0.47 1.14
C HIS A 240 -11.28 -1.58 0.13
N VAL A 241 -12.54 -1.70 -0.28
CA VAL A 241 -13.00 -2.72 -1.23
C VAL A 241 -12.36 -2.50 -2.60
N GLY A 242 -12.31 -1.26 -3.08
CA GLY A 242 -11.64 -0.91 -4.33
C GLY A 242 -10.17 -1.31 -4.31
N LEU A 243 -9.47 -1.05 -3.20
CA LEU A 243 -8.07 -1.43 -3.02
C LEU A 243 -7.89 -2.96 -2.94
N ALA A 244 -8.78 -3.68 -2.27
CA ALA A 244 -8.76 -5.14 -2.20
C ALA A 244 -8.99 -5.77 -3.60
N VAL A 245 -9.95 -5.27 -4.37
CA VAL A 245 -10.20 -5.71 -5.75
C VAL A 245 -9.03 -5.37 -6.65
N PHE A 246 -8.47 -4.16 -6.57
CA PHE A 246 -7.31 -3.74 -7.37
C PHE A 246 -6.09 -4.63 -7.11
N THR A 247 -5.81 -4.93 -5.84
CA THR A 247 -4.66 -5.78 -5.46
C THR A 247 -4.87 -7.24 -5.87
N ALA A 248 -6.11 -7.75 -5.76
CA ALA A 248 -6.50 -9.06 -6.26
C ALA A 248 -6.39 -9.16 -7.79
N TRP A 249 -6.94 -8.18 -8.53
CA TRP A 249 -6.93 -8.14 -10.00
C TRP A 249 -5.52 -8.17 -10.58
N HIS A 250 -4.59 -7.47 -9.95
CA HIS A 250 -3.19 -7.43 -10.36
C HIS A 250 -2.31 -8.52 -9.74
N ALA A 251 -2.89 -9.44 -8.96
CA ALA A 251 -2.19 -10.55 -8.30
C ALA A 251 -0.92 -10.09 -7.55
N PHE A 252 -1.01 -8.98 -6.80
CA PHE A 252 0.14 -8.49 -6.06
C PHE A 252 0.58 -9.52 -5.03
N TRP A 253 1.86 -9.89 -5.08
CA TRP A 253 2.42 -10.99 -4.29
C TRP A 253 1.60 -12.27 -4.48
N PRO A 254 1.77 -12.96 -5.62
CA PRO A 254 0.98 -14.14 -5.94
C PRO A 254 1.11 -15.24 -4.88
N LEU A 255 -0.01 -15.84 -4.52
CA LEU A 255 -0.05 -16.97 -3.59
C LEU A 255 0.49 -18.24 -4.27
N PRO A 256 1.26 -19.08 -3.55
CA PRO A 256 1.79 -20.34 -4.07
C PRO A 256 0.74 -21.46 -4.04
N ILE A 257 -0.47 -21.19 -4.55
CA ILE A 257 -1.60 -22.13 -4.58
C ILE A 257 -2.10 -22.31 -6.01
N SER A 258 -2.69 -23.48 -6.27
CA SER A 258 -3.31 -23.79 -7.56
C SER A 258 -4.40 -22.77 -7.91
N LYS A 259 -4.33 -22.17 -9.10
CA LYS A 259 -5.34 -21.20 -9.57
C LYS A 259 -6.75 -21.79 -9.58
N ARG A 260 -6.90 -23.05 -10.00
CA ARG A 260 -8.21 -23.74 -10.02
C ARG A 260 -8.78 -23.89 -8.62
N VAL A 261 -7.96 -24.34 -7.68
CA VAL A 261 -8.36 -24.53 -6.27
C VAL A 261 -8.72 -23.18 -5.64
N SER A 262 -7.87 -22.16 -5.86
CA SER A 262 -8.07 -20.82 -5.30
C SER A 262 -9.36 -20.16 -5.83
N VAL A 263 -9.65 -20.32 -7.12
CA VAL A 263 -10.89 -19.81 -7.72
C VAL A 263 -12.11 -20.57 -7.21
N ALA A 264 -12.06 -21.91 -7.10
CA ALA A 264 -13.17 -22.70 -6.60
C ALA A 264 -13.52 -22.34 -5.15
N ILE A 265 -12.54 -22.34 -4.26
CA ILE A 265 -12.73 -21.96 -2.85
C ILE A 265 -13.19 -20.50 -2.75
N GLY A 266 -12.56 -19.59 -3.49
CA GLY A 266 -12.92 -18.18 -3.45
C GLY A 266 -14.34 -17.90 -3.94
N ALA A 267 -14.79 -18.60 -5.00
CA ALA A 267 -16.16 -18.48 -5.50
C ALA A 267 -17.19 -19.01 -4.49
N MET A 268 -16.90 -20.14 -3.84
CA MET A 268 -17.76 -20.67 -2.76
C MET A 268 -17.87 -19.66 -1.61
N LEU A 269 -16.75 -19.11 -1.15
CA LEU A 269 -16.73 -18.10 -0.09
C LEU A 269 -17.48 -16.83 -0.48
N MET A 270 -17.34 -16.36 -1.72
CA MET A 270 -18.12 -15.22 -2.21
C MET A 270 -19.62 -15.50 -2.23
N PHE A 271 -20.02 -16.69 -2.69
CA PHE A 271 -21.44 -17.07 -2.74
C PHE A 271 -22.07 -17.11 -1.35
N PHE A 272 -21.48 -17.87 -0.42
CA PHE A 272 -22.00 -17.97 0.96
C PHE A 272 -21.86 -16.64 1.72
N GLY A 273 -20.78 -15.91 1.50
CA GLY A 273 -20.56 -14.59 2.07
C GLY A 273 -21.63 -13.60 1.63
N LEU A 274 -21.93 -13.54 0.33
CA LEU A 274 -22.96 -12.66 -0.21
C LEU A 274 -24.35 -13.05 0.32
N ALA A 275 -24.68 -14.34 0.36
CA ALA A 275 -25.94 -14.82 0.92
C ALA A 275 -26.11 -14.40 2.39
N LEU A 276 -25.08 -14.58 3.22
CA LEU A 276 -25.10 -14.17 4.62
C LEU A 276 -25.17 -12.63 4.78
N SER A 277 -24.45 -11.89 3.94
CA SER A 277 -24.52 -10.43 3.91
C SER A 277 -25.92 -9.92 3.58
N MET A 278 -26.54 -10.50 2.55
CA MET A 278 -27.89 -10.13 2.15
C MET A 278 -28.92 -10.50 3.23
N ALA A 279 -28.79 -11.67 3.85
CA ALA A 279 -29.66 -12.07 4.95
C ALA A 279 -29.60 -11.08 6.13
N GLY A 280 -28.41 -10.56 6.46
CA GLY A 280 -28.24 -9.51 7.46
C GLY A 280 -28.85 -8.17 7.03
N ILE A 281 -28.57 -7.71 5.81
CA ILE A 281 -29.08 -6.43 5.28
C ILE A 281 -30.61 -6.42 5.19
N ILE A 282 -31.22 -7.51 4.72
CA ILE A 282 -32.68 -7.64 4.59
C ILE A 282 -33.36 -7.57 5.96
N ALA A 283 -32.74 -8.10 7.02
CA ALA A 283 -33.32 -8.08 8.37
C ALA A 283 -33.51 -6.66 8.93
N PHE A 284 -32.68 -5.69 8.50
CA PHE A 284 -32.80 -4.29 8.92
C PHE A 284 -33.99 -3.55 8.29
N ARG A 285 -34.47 -4.00 7.12
CA ARG A 285 -35.60 -3.42 6.34
C ARG A 285 -35.50 -1.92 6.03
N SER A 286 -34.43 -1.23 6.43
CA SER A 286 -34.21 0.20 6.27
C SER A 286 -32.72 0.50 6.19
N PHE A 287 -32.31 1.24 5.15
CA PHE A 287 -30.93 1.68 4.96
C PHE A 287 -30.46 2.63 6.08
N LYS A 288 -31.36 3.46 6.61
CA LYS A 288 -31.05 4.41 7.68
C LYS A 288 -30.69 3.70 8.98
N ARG A 289 -31.44 2.65 9.34
CA ARG A 289 -31.14 1.82 10.50
C ARG A 289 -29.81 1.09 10.35
N MET A 290 -29.59 0.48 9.18
CA MET A 290 -28.33 -0.21 8.87
C MET A 290 -27.12 0.74 8.95
N SER A 291 -27.29 2.00 8.58
CA SER A 291 -26.22 3.01 8.60
C SER A 291 -26.09 3.77 9.93
N GLY A 292 -26.85 3.40 10.97
CA GLY A 292 -26.79 4.06 12.28
C GLY A 292 -27.39 5.47 12.32
N LEU A 293 -28.20 5.85 11.32
CA LEU A 293 -28.92 7.14 11.28
C LEU A 293 -30.20 7.10 12.14
N GLU A 294 -30.75 5.91 12.36
CA GLU A 294 -31.94 5.64 13.18
C GLU A 294 -31.69 4.39 14.05
N ALA A 295 -32.06 4.43 15.33
CA ALA A 295 -31.87 3.35 16.30
C ALA A 295 -33.13 3.09 17.13
N ASP A 296 -34.28 3.06 16.47
CA ASP A 296 -35.60 2.87 17.06
C ASP A 296 -35.90 1.41 17.45
N LYS A 297 -35.18 0.44 16.86
CA LYS A 297 -35.47 -0.99 17.07
C LYS A 297 -34.23 -1.87 17.00
N LEU A 298 -34.08 -2.78 17.96
CA LEU A 298 -33.05 -3.80 17.96
C LEU A 298 -33.42 -4.97 17.02
N VAL A 299 -32.50 -5.35 16.13
CA VAL A 299 -32.69 -6.44 15.15
C VAL A 299 -32.07 -7.73 15.68
N ILE A 300 -32.92 -8.69 16.09
CA ILE A 300 -32.47 -9.98 16.68
C ILE A 300 -32.97 -11.23 15.92
N SER A 301 -33.60 -11.05 14.77
CA SER A 301 -34.27 -12.12 14.01
C SER A 301 -33.47 -12.56 12.77
N GLY A 302 -33.80 -13.74 12.23
CA GLY A 302 -33.13 -14.29 11.05
C GLY A 302 -31.65 -14.58 11.30
N ALA A 303 -30.78 -14.07 10.42
CA ALA A 303 -29.32 -14.23 10.52
C ALA A 303 -28.75 -13.70 11.85
N TYR A 304 -29.43 -12.74 12.48
CA TYR A 304 -29.03 -12.17 13.77
C TYR A 304 -29.15 -13.14 14.95
N ARG A 305 -29.71 -14.34 14.75
CA ARG A 305 -29.75 -15.39 15.79
C ARG A 305 -28.42 -16.11 15.97
N TRP A 306 -27.64 -16.25 14.89
CA TRP A 306 -26.36 -16.99 14.87
C TRP A 306 -25.14 -16.07 14.93
N SER A 307 -25.34 -14.77 14.72
CA SER A 307 -24.31 -13.75 14.73
C SER A 307 -24.92 -12.43 15.11
N ARG A 308 -24.27 -11.61 15.93
CA ARG A 308 -24.67 -10.21 16.11
C ARG A 308 -24.32 -9.32 14.92
N ASN A 309 -23.49 -9.83 14.00
CA ASN A 309 -22.94 -9.08 12.87
C ASN A 309 -22.90 -9.92 11.57
N PRO A 310 -24.00 -10.58 11.17
CA PRO A 310 -24.01 -11.50 10.03
C PRO A 310 -23.60 -10.79 8.73
N GLN A 311 -24.01 -9.54 8.55
CA GLN A 311 -23.68 -8.74 7.38
C GLN A 311 -22.17 -8.49 7.24
N ASN A 312 -21.50 -8.20 8.35
CA ASN A 312 -20.07 -7.94 8.40
C ASN A 312 -19.26 -9.23 8.22
N VAL A 313 -19.74 -10.34 8.80
CA VAL A 313 -19.13 -11.67 8.62
C VAL A 313 -19.24 -12.12 7.16
N GLY A 314 -20.42 -12.01 6.57
CA GLY A 314 -20.63 -12.31 5.16
C GLY A 314 -19.71 -11.48 4.26
N TRP A 315 -19.53 -10.20 4.58
CA TRP A 315 -18.66 -9.33 3.79
C TRP A 315 -17.18 -9.72 3.91
N GLY A 316 -16.73 -10.08 5.12
CA GLY A 316 -15.39 -10.62 5.33
C GLY A 316 -15.13 -11.88 4.48
N LEU A 317 -16.13 -12.76 4.31
CA LEU A 317 -16.04 -13.93 3.43
C LEU A 317 -15.99 -13.55 1.95
N VAL A 318 -16.77 -12.55 1.51
CA VAL A 318 -16.71 -12.02 0.13
C VAL A 318 -15.31 -11.48 -0.17
N LEU A 319 -14.75 -10.66 0.71
CA LEU A 319 -13.41 -10.10 0.55
C LEU A 319 -12.33 -11.20 0.52
N LEU A 320 -12.45 -12.21 1.38
CA LEU A 320 -11.56 -13.37 1.38
C LEU A 320 -11.65 -14.12 0.04
N GLY A 321 -12.86 -14.30 -0.49
CA GLY A 321 -13.08 -14.93 -1.78
C GLY A 321 -12.46 -14.14 -2.94
N ILE A 322 -12.60 -12.81 -2.96
CA ILE A 322 -11.93 -11.92 -3.93
C ILE A 322 -10.41 -12.07 -3.86
N ALA A 323 -9.84 -12.06 -2.66
CA ALA A 323 -8.40 -12.20 -2.45
C ALA A 323 -7.87 -13.55 -2.96
N LEU A 324 -8.61 -14.63 -2.75
CA LEU A 324 -8.27 -15.98 -3.24
C LEU A 324 -8.43 -16.08 -4.76
N ILE A 325 -9.52 -15.58 -5.35
CA ILE A 325 -9.71 -15.60 -6.81
C ILE A 325 -8.58 -14.83 -7.52
N GLY A 326 -8.20 -13.66 -6.99
CA GLY A 326 -7.07 -12.89 -7.49
C GLY A 326 -5.70 -13.47 -7.14
N GLY A 327 -5.64 -14.43 -6.20
CA GLY A 327 -4.41 -15.05 -5.73
C GLY A 327 -3.42 -14.05 -5.14
N SER A 328 -3.89 -12.99 -4.46
CA SER A 328 -3.04 -11.90 -3.96
C SER A 328 -2.85 -11.96 -2.45
N ALA A 329 -1.59 -12.05 -2.00
CA ALA A 329 -1.28 -11.96 -0.57
C ALA A 329 -1.55 -10.56 0.01
N ILE A 330 -1.39 -9.50 -0.78
CA ILE A 330 -1.74 -8.14 -0.35
C ILE A 330 -3.26 -8.01 -0.10
N ALA A 331 -4.09 -8.58 -0.99
CA ALA A 331 -5.53 -8.61 -0.77
C ALA A 331 -5.90 -9.38 0.53
N LEU A 332 -5.21 -10.48 0.85
CA LEU A 332 -5.39 -11.19 2.12
C LEU A 332 -5.00 -10.35 3.34
N ILE A 333 -3.94 -9.55 3.25
CA ILE A 333 -3.57 -8.61 4.32
C ILE A 333 -4.67 -7.56 4.51
N LEU A 334 -5.26 -7.05 3.42
CA LEU A 334 -6.39 -6.12 3.51
C LEU A 334 -7.65 -6.75 4.12
N VAL A 335 -7.88 -8.05 3.88
CA VAL A 335 -8.94 -8.82 4.56
C VAL A 335 -8.66 -8.93 6.06
N ALA A 336 -7.42 -9.23 6.46
CA ALA A 336 -7.05 -9.27 7.87
C ALA A 336 -7.19 -7.88 8.54
N LEU A 337 -6.80 -6.82 7.83
CA LEU A 337 -6.97 -5.44 8.28
C LEU A 337 -8.44 -5.07 8.45
N PHE A 338 -9.32 -5.49 7.53
CA PHE A 338 -10.77 -5.34 7.66
C PHE A 338 -11.28 -6.01 8.94
N TRP A 339 -10.90 -7.26 9.21
CA TRP A 339 -11.32 -7.97 10.43
C TRP A 339 -10.82 -7.31 11.70
N LEU A 340 -9.59 -6.79 11.72
CA LEU A 340 -9.04 -6.05 12.84
C LEU A 340 -9.82 -4.76 13.09
N ILE A 341 -10.03 -3.95 12.06
CA ILE A 341 -10.78 -2.69 12.14
C ILE A 341 -12.22 -2.95 12.57
N LEU A 342 -12.88 -3.95 11.96
CA LEU A 342 -14.22 -4.38 12.33
C LEU A 342 -14.28 -4.80 13.80
N HIS A 343 -13.32 -5.60 14.29
CA HIS A 343 -13.29 -6.01 15.70
C HIS A 343 -13.20 -4.81 16.64
N VAL A 344 -12.28 -3.88 16.35
CA VAL A 344 -12.09 -2.67 17.15
C VAL A 344 -13.34 -1.80 17.12
N TYR A 345 -13.95 -1.61 15.95
CA TYR A 345 -15.21 -0.88 15.79
C TYR A 345 -16.35 -1.52 16.58
N LEU A 346 -16.55 -2.84 16.44
CA LEU A 346 -17.61 -3.55 17.15
C LEU A 346 -17.45 -3.43 18.66
N VAL A 347 -16.24 -3.68 19.19
CA VAL A 347 -16.01 -3.69 20.63
C VAL A 347 -16.05 -2.30 21.27
N LEU A 348 -15.38 -1.32 20.66
CA LEU A 348 -15.18 -0.01 21.27
C LEU A 348 -16.26 1.01 20.93
N VAL A 349 -17.11 0.70 19.94
CA VAL A 349 -18.09 1.65 19.42
C VAL A 349 -19.46 1.00 19.40
N GLU A 350 -19.67 -0.02 18.57
CA GLU A 350 -21.02 -0.53 18.30
C GLU A 350 -21.63 -1.24 19.51
N GLU A 351 -20.90 -2.11 20.21
CA GLU A 351 -21.42 -2.79 21.41
C GLU A 351 -21.66 -1.82 22.57
N GLU A 352 -20.76 -0.85 22.79
CA GLU A 352 -20.91 0.20 23.82
C GLU A 352 -22.16 1.04 23.52
N TYR A 353 -22.37 1.41 22.26
CA TYR A 353 -23.52 2.18 21.80
C TYR A 353 -24.84 1.40 21.93
N LEU A 354 -24.91 0.17 21.43
CA LEU A 354 -26.12 -0.64 21.49
C LEU A 354 -26.54 -0.93 22.94
N GLU A 355 -25.58 -1.10 23.84
CA GLU A 355 -25.86 -1.26 25.27
C GLU A 355 -26.38 0.03 25.91
N GLN A 356 -25.90 1.21 25.49
CA GLN A 356 -26.42 2.50 25.95
C GLN A 356 -27.86 2.77 25.47
N VAL A 357 -28.19 2.41 24.23
CA VAL A 357 -29.52 2.69 23.63
C VAL A 357 -30.57 1.69 24.08
N PHE A 358 -30.26 0.39 24.10
CA PHE A 358 -31.23 -0.68 24.33
C PHE A 358 -31.10 -1.35 25.72
N GLY A 359 -30.06 -1.00 26.50
CA GLY A 359 -29.92 -1.43 27.90
C GLY A 359 -29.98 -2.95 28.09
N GLU A 360 -30.89 -3.40 28.96
CA GLU A 360 -31.08 -4.82 29.31
C GLU A 360 -31.48 -5.70 28.12
N GLU A 361 -32.24 -5.17 27.16
CA GLU A 361 -32.65 -5.93 25.97
C GLU A 361 -31.42 -6.37 25.18
N TYR A 362 -30.47 -5.45 24.98
CA TYR A 362 -29.22 -5.76 24.30
C TYR A 362 -28.29 -6.66 25.14
N ARG A 363 -28.22 -6.47 26.47
CA ARG A 363 -27.44 -7.37 27.34
C ARG A 363 -27.93 -8.82 27.24
N ARG A 364 -29.25 -9.04 27.25
CA ARG A 364 -29.85 -10.37 27.08
C ARG A 364 -29.56 -10.96 25.69
N TYR A 365 -29.62 -10.14 24.65
CA TYR A 365 -29.26 -10.58 23.31
C TYR A 365 -27.76 -10.94 23.20
N ARG A 366 -26.88 -10.11 23.76
CA ARG A 366 -25.42 -10.30 23.80
C ARG A 366 -25.00 -11.56 24.53
N SER A 367 -25.69 -11.96 25.59
CA SER A 367 -25.38 -13.19 26.35
C SER A 367 -25.74 -14.46 25.59
N LYS A 368 -26.77 -14.41 24.74
CA LYS A 368 -27.26 -15.56 23.95
C LYS A 368 -26.57 -15.69 22.60
N THR A 369 -26.25 -14.59 21.93
CA THR A 369 -25.77 -14.59 20.54
C THR A 369 -24.29 -14.21 20.43
N PRO A 370 -23.46 -15.01 19.74
CA PRO A 370 -22.04 -14.72 19.58
C PRO A 370 -21.81 -13.50 18.65
N ARG A 371 -20.64 -12.86 18.80
CA ARG A 371 -20.30 -11.65 18.04
C ARG A 371 -20.21 -11.88 16.53
N TYR A 372 -19.60 -12.99 16.12
CA TYR A 372 -19.24 -13.26 14.72
C TYR A 372 -20.01 -14.42 14.09
N LEU A 373 -19.86 -15.63 14.62
CA LEU A 373 -20.63 -16.78 14.17
C LEU A 373 -20.64 -17.83 15.27
N GLY A 374 -21.78 -18.45 15.49
CA GLY A 374 -21.90 -19.62 16.36
C GLY A 374 -23.34 -19.94 16.69
N TRP A 375 -23.51 -20.94 17.54
CA TRP A 375 -24.84 -21.38 17.97
C TRP A 375 -25.33 -20.50 19.13
N PRO A 376 -26.59 -20.02 19.07
CA PRO A 376 -27.17 -19.30 20.19
C PRO A 376 -27.29 -20.22 21.40
N LYS A 377 -27.00 -19.69 22.59
CA LYS A 377 -27.21 -20.43 23.84
C LYS A 377 -28.72 -20.55 24.11
N SER A 378 -29.17 -21.74 24.52
CA SER A 378 -30.52 -21.94 25.06
C SER A 378 -30.67 -21.17 26.38
N GLU A 379 -31.92 -20.85 26.72
CA GLU A 379 -32.27 -20.05 27.92
C GLU A 379 -31.82 -20.67 29.24
#